data_AF-A0A0Q6UQV8-F1
#
_entry.id   AF-A0A0Q6UQV8-F1
#
_cell.length_a   1.000
_cell.length_b   1.000
_cell.length_c   1.000
_cell.angle_alpha   90.00
_cell.angle_beta   90.00
_cell.angle_gamma   90.00
#
_symmetry.space_group_name_H-M   'P 1'
#
loop_
_entity.id
_entity.type
_entity.pdbx_description
1 polymer ?
#
loop_
_entity_poly.entity_id
_entity_poly.type
_entity_poly.pdbx_seq_one_letter_code
_entity_poly.pdbx_strand_id
1 'polypeptide(L)'
;MTKRALKRMAREGAYETGHYGDDAKVRRLPIDIRERGNAWNPLGHDGAPSNPERDQSYLKTIKPKSPGQAELMEAIDNKNLVMALGPAGTGKTYIAISKAVEALEAGTVSRIVLSRPAVEAGESIGYLPGDMEDKLAPYLRPLYDALTDRLSVKRMRALMAEGAIEIAPVGFMRGRTLNNAFVVIDEAQNCTYMQLKMLLTRLGWHSTMVVTGDPNQSDLLPGISGLADVADRFEAVSNIAVVRLADRDIVRHPLVAEMLGVL
;
A
#
# COMPACT_ATOMS: atom_id res chain seq x y z
N MET A 1 -8.49 -11.50 48.35
CA MET A 1 -8.91 -12.33 47.21
C MET A 1 -7.85 -13.38 46.94
N THR A 2 -8.22 -14.66 46.85
CA THR A 2 -7.30 -15.80 46.77
C THR A 2 -6.87 -16.09 45.33
N LYS A 3 -5.63 -16.60 45.16
CA LYS A 3 -4.98 -16.93 43.86
C LYS A 3 -5.78 -17.84 42.90
N ARG A 4 -6.88 -18.45 43.35
CA ARG A 4 -7.81 -19.23 42.51
C ARG A 4 -8.81 -18.37 41.73
N ALA A 5 -9.14 -17.16 42.18
CA ALA A 5 -10.06 -16.26 41.47
C ALA A 5 -9.42 -15.61 40.23
N LEU A 6 -8.13 -15.25 40.33
CA LEU A 6 -7.35 -14.66 39.24
C LEU A 6 -7.13 -15.62 38.06
N LYS A 7 -7.13 -16.94 38.29
CA LYS A 7 -6.93 -17.94 37.23
C LYS A 7 -8.20 -18.22 36.40
N ARG A 8 -9.37 -17.73 36.85
CA ARG A 8 -10.63 -17.87 36.12
C ARG A 8 -10.94 -16.66 35.23
N MET A 9 -10.43 -15.47 35.59
CA MET A 9 -10.57 -14.25 34.77
C MET A 9 -9.67 -14.23 33.52
N ALA A 10 -8.64 -15.09 33.45
CA ALA A 10 -7.79 -15.22 32.26
C ALA A 10 -8.32 -16.21 31.21
N ARG A 11 -9.48 -16.85 31.45
CA ARG A 11 -10.07 -17.86 30.54
C ARG A 11 -11.36 -17.45 29.86
N GLU A 12 -11.99 -16.38 30.33
CA GLU A 12 -13.17 -15.80 29.69
C GLU A 12 -12.76 -14.38 29.28
N GLY A 13 -12.27 -14.26 28.05
CA GLY A 13 -12.00 -12.96 27.44
C GLY A 13 -13.30 -12.17 27.38
N ALA A 14 -13.48 -11.26 28.34
CA ALA A 14 -14.50 -10.24 28.25
C ALA A 14 -14.13 -9.34 27.07
N TYR A 15 -14.75 -9.60 25.92
CA TYR A 15 -14.78 -8.69 24.79
C TYR A 15 -15.47 -7.40 25.25
N GLU A 16 -14.69 -6.35 25.48
CA GLU A 16 -15.22 -5.00 25.62
C GLU A 16 -15.70 -4.53 24.25
N THR A 17 -17.02 -4.65 24.02
CA THR A 17 -17.73 -4.22 22.80
C THR A 17 -17.88 -2.69 22.68
N GLY A 18 -17.00 -1.91 23.32
CA GLY A 18 -17.11 -0.45 23.42
C GLY A 18 -16.38 0.35 22.34
N HIS A 19 -15.57 -0.26 21.48
CA HIS A 19 -14.74 0.46 20.50
C HIS A 19 -15.16 0.34 19.03
N TYR A 20 -16.17 -0.46 18.71
CA TYR A 20 -16.73 -0.56 17.37
C TYR A 20 -17.95 0.35 17.24
N GLY A 21 -17.66 1.64 17.02
CA GLY A 21 -18.65 2.66 16.70
C GLY A 21 -18.87 2.81 15.19
N ASP A 22 -20.05 2.38 14.75
CA ASP A 22 -20.82 2.79 13.56
C ASP A 22 -20.31 2.31 12.18
N ASP A 23 -20.90 1.18 11.73
CA ASP A 23 -20.72 0.48 10.44
C ASP A 23 -21.36 1.18 9.22
N ALA A 24 -21.14 2.50 9.11
CA ALA A 24 -21.58 3.29 7.94
C ALA A 24 -20.40 3.68 7.01
N LYS A 25 -19.18 3.24 7.29
CA LYS A 25 -17.93 3.83 6.76
C LYS A 25 -17.33 3.13 5.52
N VAL A 26 -17.81 1.95 5.14
CA VAL A 26 -17.30 1.21 3.97
C VAL A 26 -18.12 1.58 2.73
N ARG A 27 -17.52 2.34 1.81
CA ARG A 27 -18.13 2.62 0.52
C ARG A 27 -18.01 1.37 -0.36
N ARG A 28 -19.14 0.74 -0.68
CA ARG A 28 -19.21 -0.21 -1.80
C ARG A 28 -18.78 0.53 -3.07
N LEU A 29 -18.15 -0.16 -4.03
CA LEU A 29 -18.02 0.37 -5.40
C LEU A 29 -19.35 1.02 -5.79
N PRO A 30 -19.39 2.23 -6.39
CA PRO A 30 -20.65 2.84 -6.78
C PRO A 30 -21.34 1.88 -7.74
N ILE A 31 -22.35 1.17 -7.23
CA ILE A 31 -23.35 0.57 -8.07
C ILE A 31 -24.36 1.71 -8.22
N ASP A 32 -24.33 2.42 -9.35
CA ASP A 32 -25.41 3.33 -9.73
C ASP A 32 -26.68 2.48 -9.94
N ILE A 33 -27.33 2.05 -8.84
CA ILE A 33 -28.44 1.07 -8.88
C ILE A 33 -29.74 1.71 -9.38
N ARG A 34 -29.84 3.03 -9.57
CA ARG A 34 -31.16 3.64 -9.79
C ARG A 34 -31.41 4.38 -11.10
N GLU A 35 -30.42 4.69 -11.94
CA GLU A 35 -30.69 5.49 -13.15
C GLU A 35 -30.06 5.02 -14.46
N ARG A 36 -29.28 3.93 -14.49
CA ARG A 36 -28.79 3.38 -15.77
C ARG A 36 -28.88 1.85 -15.73
N GLY A 37 -29.77 1.29 -16.54
CA GLY A 37 -30.12 -0.14 -16.58
C GLY A 37 -29.02 -1.08 -17.09
N ASN A 38 -27.80 -0.92 -16.61
CA ASN A 38 -26.63 -1.78 -16.89
C ASN A 38 -25.60 -1.64 -15.75
N ALA A 39 -26.01 -1.88 -14.51
CA ALA A 39 -25.13 -1.78 -13.35
C ALA A 39 -24.44 -3.13 -13.06
N TRP A 40 -23.11 -3.11 -13.14
CA TRP A 40 -22.18 -4.21 -12.87
C TRP A 40 -22.33 -4.77 -11.44
N ASN A 41 -22.52 -6.09 -11.28
CA ASN A 41 -22.61 -6.79 -9.99
C ASN A 41 -21.77 -8.09 -10.02
N PRO A 42 -20.69 -8.21 -9.22
CA PRO A 42 -19.81 -9.38 -9.26
C PRO A 42 -20.44 -10.64 -8.66
N LEU A 43 -21.51 -10.52 -7.87
CA LEU A 43 -22.28 -11.65 -7.34
C LEU A 43 -23.40 -12.11 -8.30
N GLY A 44 -23.61 -11.38 -9.40
CA GLY A 44 -24.69 -11.62 -10.36
C GLY A 44 -26.07 -11.17 -9.84
N HIS A 45 -27.03 -11.05 -10.76
CA HIS A 45 -28.44 -11.04 -10.40
C HIS A 45 -28.90 -12.49 -10.21
N ASP A 46 -29.76 -12.73 -9.20
CA ASP A 46 -30.36 -14.04 -8.93
C ASP A 46 -30.96 -14.63 -10.22
N GLY A 47 -30.34 -15.70 -10.74
CA GLY A 47 -30.85 -16.50 -11.87
C GLY A 47 -30.07 -16.47 -13.19
N ALA A 48 -28.91 -15.78 -13.33
CA ALA A 48 -28.15 -15.77 -14.58
C ALA A 48 -27.08 -16.91 -14.66
N PRO A 49 -27.00 -17.72 -15.75
CA PRO A 49 -26.17 -18.94 -15.78
C PRO A 49 -24.65 -18.76 -15.95
N SER A 50 -24.14 -17.55 -16.15
CA SER A 50 -22.70 -17.29 -16.19
C SER A 50 -22.45 -15.80 -15.99
N ASN A 51 -21.58 -15.45 -15.05
CA ASN A 51 -21.19 -14.06 -14.81
C ASN A 51 -19.87 -13.77 -15.54
N PRO A 52 -19.88 -13.25 -16.79
CA PRO A 52 -18.65 -12.89 -17.51
C PRO A 52 -17.89 -11.74 -16.84
N GLU A 53 -18.50 -11.05 -15.87
CA GLU A 53 -17.90 -9.98 -15.07
C GLU A 53 -17.15 -10.46 -13.83
N ARG A 54 -17.28 -11.75 -13.48
CA ARG A 54 -16.51 -12.39 -12.40
C ARG A 54 -15.00 -12.39 -12.70
N ASP A 55 -14.68 -12.38 -13.99
CA ASP A 55 -13.33 -12.35 -14.55
C ASP A 55 -13.02 -10.98 -15.17
N GLN A 56 -13.05 -9.90 -14.38
CA GLN A 56 -12.62 -8.59 -14.87
C GLN A 56 -11.15 -8.66 -15.32
N SER A 57 -10.94 -8.52 -16.63
CA SER A 57 -9.63 -8.44 -17.24
C SER A 57 -8.93 -7.12 -16.94
N TYR A 58 -7.62 -7.18 -16.71
CA TYR A 58 -6.67 -6.09 -16.54
C TYR A 58 -6.99 -4.82 -17.35
N LEU A 59 -7.19 -3.69 -16.67
CA LEU A 59 -7.24 -2.37 -17.32
C LEU A 59 -5.83 -1.88 -17.58
N LYS A 60 -5.48 -1.67 -18.86
CA LYS A 60 -4.18 -1.11 -19.27
C LYS A 60 -3.88 0.26 -18.66
N THR A 61 -4.88 1.06 -18.30
CA THR A 61 -4.72 2.36 -17.65
C THR A 61 -5.48 2.36 -16.33
N ILE A 62 -4.80 2.68 -15.24
CA ILE A 62 -5.47 2.78 -13.93
C ILE A 62 -6.40 4.00 -13.93
N LYS A 63 -7.59 3.84 -13.37
CA LYS A 63 -8.53 4.95 -13.17
C LYS A 63 -8.83 5.08 -11.68
N PRO A 64 -8.90 6.30 -11.13
CA PRO A 64 -9.28 6.48 -9.74
C PRO A 64 -10.72 6.04 -9.55
N LYS A 65 -10.98 5.37 -8.43
CA LYS A 65 -12.32 4.89 -8.03
C LYS A 65 -12.91 5.72 -6.88
N SER A 66 -12.14 6.67 -6.35
CA SER A 66 -12.59 7.64 -5.35
C SER A 66 -11.93 9.01 -5.58
N PRO A 67 -12.47 10.10 -5.00
CA PRO A 67 -11.84 11.41 -5.04
C PRO A 67 -10.43 11.42 -4.42
N GLY A 68 -10.21 10.70 -3.30
CA GLY A 68 -8.88 10.61 -2.68
C GLY A 68 -7.85 9.89 -3.56
N GLN A 69 -8.28 8.85 -4.30
CA GLN A 69 -7.41 8.20 -5.29
C GLN A 69 -7.10 9.13 -6.47
N ALA A 70 -8.06 9.94 -6.91
CA ALA A 70 -7.83 10.93 -7.97
C ALA A 70 -6.81 11.98 -7.51
N GLU A 71 -6.97 12.50 -6.30
CA GLU A 71 -6.02 13.42 -5.67
C GLU A 71 -4.61 12.80 -5.56
N LEU A 72 -4.50 11.53 -5.16
CA LEU A 72 -3.22 10.83 -5.11
C LEU A 72 -2.56 10.74 -6.49
N MET A 73 -3.33 10.35 -7.52
CA MET A 73 -2.80 10.24 -8.88
C MET A 73 -2.31 11.60 -9.40
N GLU A 74 -3.09 12.65 -9.18
CA GLU A 74 -2.72 14.03 -9.55
C GLU A 74 -1.49 14.53 -8.79
N ALA A 75 -1.41 14.25 -7.49
CA ALA A 75 -0.25 14.61 -6.68
C ALA A 75 1.04 13.94 -7.21
N ILE A 76 0.96 12.66 -7.59
CA ILE A 76 2.09 11.91 -8.16
C ILE A 76 2.55 12.51 -9.50
N ASP A 77 1.61 12.96 -10.33
CA ASP A 77 1.92 13.57 -11.63
C ASP A 77 2.58 14.95 -11.49
N ASN A 78 2.27 15.68 -10.42
CA ASN A 78 2.65 17.09 -10.28
C ASN A 78 3.78 17.36 -9.27
N LYS A 79 4.16 16.38 -8.43
CA LYS A 79 5.12 16.58 -7.33
C LYS A 79 6.22 15.53 -7.35
N ASN A 80 7.44 15.96 -7.00
CA ASN A 80 8.59 15.08 -6.88
C ASN A 80 8.60 14.23 -5.60
N LEU A 81 7.86 14.64 -4.56
CA LEU A 81 7.71 13.88 -3.33
C LEU A 81 6.24 13.87 -2.90
N VAL A 82 5.70 12.68 -2.72
CA VAL A 82 4.31 12.46 -2.28
C VAL A 82 4.30 11.52 -1.09
N MET A 83 3.68 11.96 0.01
CA MET A 83 3.32 11.11 1.15
C MET A 83 1.88 10.67 0.96
N ALA A 84 1.64 9.37 0.74
CA ALA A 84 0.31 8.80 0.57
C ALA A 84 -0.04 7.97 1.80
N LEU A 85 -0.89 8.54 2.67
CA LEU A 85 -1.23 7.99 3.97
C LEU A 85 -2.65 7.49 3.98
N GLY A 86 -2.89 6.35 4.63
CA GLY A 86 -4.26 5.93 4.93
C GLY A 86 -4.42 4.42 5.01
N PRO A 87 -5.65 3.94 5.25
CA PRO A 87 -5.93 2.54 5.53
C PRO A 87 -5.50 1.55 4.44
N ALA A 88 -5.32 0.29 4.84
CA ALA A 88 -5.15 -0.82 3.90
C ALA A 88 -6.37 -0.96 2.96
N GLY A 89 -6.12 -1.14 1.67
CA GLY A 89 -7.17 -1.29 0.65
C GLY A 89 -7.64 0.03 0.00
N THR A 90 -7.07 1.17 0.39
CA THR A 90 -7.29 2.47 -0.29
C THR A 90 -6.56 2.58 -1.64
N GLY A 91 -5.68 1.62 -1.96
CA GLY A 91 -4.97 1.55 -3.24
C GLY A 91 -3.67 2.34 -3.32
N LYS A 92 -3.21 3.00 -2.24
CA LYS A 92 -2.00 3.84 -2.20
C LYS A 92 -0.77 3.24 -2.88
N THR A 93 -0.37 2.03 -2.47
CA THR A 93 0.81 1.34 -3.00
C THR A 93 0.61 0.90 -4.45
N TYR A 94 -0.57 0.35 -4.77
CA TYR A 94 -0.90 -0.08 -6.13
C TYR A 94 -0.89 1.07 -7.12
N ILE A 95 -1.49 2.21 -6.76
CA ILE A 95 -1.48 3.43 -7.56
C ILE A 95 -0.05 3.93 -7.76
N ALA A 96 0.75 4.01 -6.70
CA ALA A 96 2.14 4.43 -6.78
C ALA A 96 2.97 3.57 -7.75
N ILE A 97 2.88 2.23 -7.63
CA ILE A 97 3.58 1.29 -8.52
C ILE A 97 3.07 1.41 -9.96
N SER A 98 1.76 1.57 -10.14
CA SER A 98 1.18 1.72 -11.47
C SER A 98 1.68 2.99 -12.17
N LYS A 99 1.74 4.12 -11.46
CA LYS A 99 2.32 5.38 -11.96
C LYS A 99 3.82 5.25 -12.23
N ALA A 100 4.54 4.48 -11.41
CA ALA A 100 5.95 4.19 -11.65
C ALA A 100 6.18 3.43 -12.97
N VAL A 101 5.35 2.41 -13.23
CA VAL A 101 5.40 1.65 -14.49
C VAL A 101 5.05 2.53 -15.67
N GLU A 102 3.98 3.35 -15.57
CA GLU A 102 3.62 4.31 -16.63
C GLU A 102 4.78 5.27 -16.94
N ALA A 103 5.44 5.81 -15.91
CA ALA A 103 6.58 6.71 -16.05
C ALA A 103 7.79 6.04 -16.74
N LEU A 104 8.07 4.77 -16.40
CA LEU A 104 9.13 3.98 -17.03
C LEU A 104 8.82 3.66 -18.50
N GLU A 105 7.59 3.25 -18.80
CA GLU A 105 7.16 2.96 -20.17
C GLU A 105 7.15 4.20 -21.07
N ALA A 106 6.82 5.37 -20.50
CA ALA A 106 6.90 6.65 -21.18
C ALA A 106 8.34 7.17 -21.35
N GLY A 107 9.34 6.53 -20.74
CA GLY A 107 10.74 6.97 -20.76
C GLY A 107 11.00 8.25 -19.95
N THR A 108 10.06 8.68 -19.11
CA THR A 108 10.22 9.85 -18.24
C THR A 108 11.19 9.59 -17.09
N VAL A 109 11.30 8.34 -16.67
CA VAL A 109 12.33 7.83 -15.76
C VAL A 109 13.05 6.65 -16.41
N SER A 110 14.30 6.41 -16.03
CA SER A 110 15.08 5.28 -16.54
C SER A 110 14.98 4.05 -15.65
N ARG A 111 14.50 4.19 -14.40
CA ARG A 111 14.40 3.09 -13.44
C ARG A 111 13.27 3.25 -12.43
N ILE A 112 12.80 2.13 -11.90
CA ILE A 112 11.91 2.05 -10.74
C ILE A 112 12.68 1.42 -9.58
N VAL A 113 12.58 2.02 -8.40
CA VAL A 113 13.12 1.46 -7.15
C VAL A 113 11.98 1.28 -6.16
N LEU A 114 11.66 0.03 -5.84
CA LEU A 114 10.65 -0.32 -4.83
C LEU A 114 11.36 -0.77 -3.56
N SER A 115 10.95 -0.22 -2.43
CA SER A 115 11.54 -0.57 -1.15
C SER A 115 10.51 -0.72 -0.06
N ARG A 116 10.72 -1.69 0.83
CA ARG A 116 9.89 -1.96 1.99
C ARG A 116 10.81 -2.22 3.19
N PRO A 117 10.50 -1.74 4.40
CA PRO A 117 11.28 -2.08 5.58
C PRO A 117 11.15 -3.58 5.88
N ALA A 118 12.26 -4.21 6.22
CA ALA A 118 12.23 -5.56 6.78
C ALA A 118 11.83 -5.44 8.24
N VAL A 119 10.63 -5.91 8.56
CA VAL A 119 10.06 -5.84 9.92
C VAL A 119 9.76 -7.25 10.32
N GLU A 120 10.27 -7.66 11.47
CA GLU A 120 10.01 -8.98 12.02
C GLU A 120 8.57 -9.00 12.54
N ALA A 121 7.63 -9.38 11.69
CA ALA A 121 6.22 -9.56 12.05
C ALA A 121 6.05 -10.87 12.84
N GLY A 122 6.63 -10.94 14.04
CA GLY A 122 6.49 -12.06 14.98
C GLY A 122 7.40 -13.28 14.73
N GLU A 123 8.12 -13.33 13.61
CA GLU A 123 9.16 -14.35 13.35
C GLU A 123 10.51 -13.66 13.11
N SER A 124 11.55 -14.04 13.87
CA SER A 124 12.87 -13.47 13.66
C SER A 124 13.44 -13.94 12.32
N ILE A 125 13.87 -12.99 11.48
CA ILE A 125 14.41 -13.22 10.13
C ILE A 125 15.58 -14.21 10.18
N GLY A 126 16.27 -14.31 11.32
CA GLY A 126 17.34 -15.28 11.57
C GLY A 126 16.95 -16.76 11.39
N TYR A 127 15.68 -17.15 11.55
CA TYR A 127 15.27 -18.56 11.60
C TYR A 127 14.80 -19.18 10.28
N LEU A 128 14.54 -18.38 9.24
CA LEU A 128 14.21 -18.94 7.92
C LEU A 128 15.46 -19.59 7.30
N PRO A 129 15.40 -20.84 6.80
CA PRO A 129 16.52 -21.46 6.09
C PRO A 129 16.72 -20.79 4.72
N GLY A 130 17.97 -20.71 4.25
CA GLY A 130 18.31 -20.12 2.94
C GLY A 130 19.20 -18.88 3.03
N ASP A 131 19.56 -18.34 1.87
CA ASP A 131 20.36 -17.12 1.76
C ASP A 131 19.53 -15.91 2.20
N MET A 132 20.21 -14.80 2.55
CA MET A 132 19.53 -13.60 3.09
C MET A 132 18.43 -13.07 2.16
N GLU A 133 18.59 -13.24 0.84
CA GLU A 133 17.59 -12.89 -0.16
C GLU A 133 16.32 -13.76 -0.07
N ASP A 134 16.47 -15.08 0.12
CA ASP A 134 15.34 -16.02 0.26
C ASP A 134 14.49 -15.69 1.49
N LYS A 135 15.13 -15.23 2.57
CA LYS A 135 14.43 -14.83 3.80
C LYS A 135 13.62 -13.55 3.64
N LEU A 136 14.05 -12.65 2.74
CA LEU A 136 13.39 -11.38 2.49
C LEU A 136 12.31 -11.45 1.41
N ALA A 137 12.37 -12.49 0.57
CA ALA A 137 11.45 -12.69 -0.55
C ALA A 137 9.95 -12.65 -0.14
N PRO A 138 9.51 -13.26 0.98
CA PRO A 138 8.10 -13.19 1.40
C PRO A 138 7.61 -11.76 1.66
N TYR A 139 8.45 -10.92 2.26
CA TYR A 139 8.11 -9.53 2.61
C TYR A 139 8.01 -8.63 1.38
N LEU A 140 8.83 -8.90 0.37
CA LEU A 140 8.83 -8.14 -0.88
C LEU A 140 7.78 -8.64 -1.87
N ARG A 141 7.20 -9.83 -1.64
CA ARG A 141 6.25 -10.48 -2.55
C ARG A 141 5.08 -9.59 -2.99
N PRO A 142 4.42 -8.79 -2.11
CA PRO A 142 3.34 -7.91 -2.54
C PRO A 142 3.75 -6.88 -3.60
N LEU A 143 5.02 -6.45 -3.61
CA LEU A 143 5.54 -5.52 -4.62
C LEU A 143 5.72 -6.22 -5.97
N TYR A 144 6.14 -7.49 -5.97
CA TYR A 144 6.21 -8.30 -7.19
C TYR A 144 4.81 -8.51 -7.78
N ASP A 145 3.84 -8.86 -6.94
CA ASP A 145 2.48 -9.13 -7.40
C ASP A 145 1.86 -7.86 -8.04
N ALA A 146 2.02 -6.70 -7.39
CA ALA A 146 1.57 -5.41 -7.94
C ALA A 146 2.25 -5.03 -9.27
N LEU A 147 3.52 -5.38 -9.47
CA LEU A 147 4.20 -5.20 -10.75
C LEU A 147 3.66 -6.15 -11.83
N THR A 148 3.38 -7.40 -11.48
CA THR A 148 2.83 -8.37 -12.44
C THR A 148 1.42 -8.03 -12.92
N ASP A 149 0.69 -7.22 -12.17
CA ASP A 149 -0.60 -6.67 -12.61
C ASP A 149 -0.45 -5.63 -13.73
N ARG A 150 0.73 -5.02 -13.86
CA ARG A 150 1.04 -3.97 -14.86
C ARG A 150 1.94 -4.46 -15.98
N LEU A 151 2.79 -5.45 -15.70
CA LEU A 151 3.79 -5.99 -16.60
C LEU A 151 3.64 -7.50 -16.69
N SER A 152 3.76 -8.06 -17.90
CA SER A 152 3.84 -9.51 -18.02
C SER A 152 5.06 -10.04 -17.25
N VAL A 153 4.97 -11.23 -16.66
CA VAL A 153 6.05 -11.84 -15.87
C VAL A 153 7.37 -11.87 -16.66
N LYS A 154 7.32 -12.18 -17.95
CA LYS A 154 8.49 -12.17 -18.83
C LYS A 154 9.14 -10.78 -18.91
N ARG A 155 8.33 -9.74 -19.10
CA ARG A 155 8.81 -8.36 -19.19
C ARG A 155 9.34 -7.85 -17.86
N MET A 156 8.65 -8.11 -16.76
CA MET A 156 9.11 -7.77 -15.41
C MET A 156 10.49 -8.38 -15.14
N ARG A 157 10.67 -9.68 -15.40
CA ARG A 157 11.97 -10.35 -15.22
C ARG A 157 13.08 -9.75 -16.08
N ALA A 158 12.79 -9.38 -17.33
CA ALA A 158 13.76 -8.71 -18.21
C ALA A 158 14.18 -7.35 -17.63
N LEU A 159 13.22 -6.50 -17.26
CA LEU A 159 13.48 -5.19 -16.67
C LEU A 159 14.25 -5.27 -15.35
N MET A 160 14.00 -6.30 -14.54
CA MET A 160 14.78 -6.55 -13.32
C MET A 160 16.21 -6.98 -13.64
N ALA A 161 16.41 -7.88 -14.60
CA ALA A 161 17.74 -8.33 -15.02
C ALA A 161 18.58 -7.18 -15.64
N GLU A 162 17.92 -6.25 -16.31
CA GLU A 162 18.53 -5.03 -16.87
C GLU A 162 18.79 -3.94 -15.81
N GLY A 163 18.29 -4.11 -14.58
CA GLY A 163 18.38 -3.12 -13.51
C GLY A 163 17.44 -1.91 -13.66
N ALA A 164 16.50 -1.97 -14.61
CA ALA A 164 15.46 -0.95 -14.79
C ALA A 164 14.38 -1.02 -13.71
N ILE A 165 14.16 -2.19 -13.09
CA ILE A 165 13.32 -2.34 -11.90
C ILE A 165 14.15 -2.99 -10.79
N GLU A 166 14.24 -2.32 -9.65
CA GLU A 166 14.91 -2.81 -8.46
C GLU A 166 13.92 -2.94 -7.31
N ILE A 167 13.92 -4.09 -6.62
CA ILE A 167 13.12 -4.32 -5.42
C ILE A 167 14.08 -4.72 -4.30
N ALA A 168 14.22 -3.86 -3.29
CA ALA A 168 15.20 -4.09 -2.23
C ALA A 168 14.74 -3.53 -0.88
N PRO A 169 15.17 -4.12 0.25
CA PRO A 169 14.86 -3.57 1.57
C PRO A 169 15.41 -2.15 1.77
N VAL A 170 14.79 -1.40 2.68
CA VAL A 170 15.18 0.00 2.99
C VAL A 170 16.67 0.17 3.31
N GLY A 171 17.30 -0.84 3.93
CA GLY A 171 18.73 -0.81 4.26
C GLY A 171 19.66 -0.61 3.05
N PHE A 172 19.25 -1.10 1.87
CA PHE A 172 20.02 -1.02 0.62
C PHE A 172 20.00 0.38 0.00
N MET A 173 19.17 1.29 0.52
CA MET A 173 19.11 2.67 0.04
C MET A 173 20.21 3.56 0.62
N ARG A 174 20.93 3.08 1.65
CA ARG A 174 21.97 3.84 2.33
C ARG A 174 23.10 4.22 1.36
N GLY A 175 23.49 5.51 1.39
CA GLY A 175 24.61 6.01 0.59
C GLY A 175 24.31 6.20 -0.90
N ARG A 176 23.06 5.95 -1.34
CA ARG A 176 22.67 6.10 -2.75
C ARG A 176 22.15 7.51 -3.05
N THR A 177 22.24 7.90 -4.32
CA THR A 177 21.49 9.03 -4.85
C THR A 177 20.64 8.51 -6.00
N LEU A 178 19.33 8.68 -5.87
CA LEU A 178 18.35 8.13 -6.79
C LEU A 178 17.98 9.17 -7.83
N ASN A 179 18.84 9.34 -8.84
CA ASN A 179 18.57 10.16 -10.04
C ASN A 179 17.80 9.36 -11.11
N ASN A 180 17.06 10.07 -11.97
CA ASN A 180 16.26 9.54 -13.08
C ASN A 180 15.39 8.33 -12.68
N ALA A 181 14.82 8.36 -11.47
CA ALA A 181 14.18 7.22 -10.84
C ALA A 181 12.75 7.54 -10.40
N PHE A 182 11.87 6.55 -10.51
CA PHE A 182 10.62 6.54 -9.75
C PHE A 182 10.81 5.63 -8.54
N VAL A 183 10.70 6.19 -7.33
CA VAL A 183 10.96 5.50 -6.08
C VAL A 183 9.65 5.31 -5.32
N VAL A 184 9.35 4.08 -4.89
CA VAL A 184 8.21 3.79 -4.01
C VAL A 184 8.74 3.18 -2.72
N ILE A 185 8.45 3.84 -1.60
CA ILE A 185 8.73 3.32 -0.26
C ILE A 185 7.41 2.85 0.33
N ASP A 186 7.23 1.54 0.45
CA ASP A 186 6.02 0.91 0.96
C ASP A 186 6.13 0.56 2.45
N GLU A 187 4.98 0.48 3.12
CA GLU A 187 4.85 0.28 4.58
C GLU A 187 5.75 1.22 5.41
N ALA A 188 5.78 2.49 5.04
CA ALA A 188 6.65 3.49 5.67
C ALA A 188 6.32 3.72 7.16
N GLN A 189 5.15 3.28 7.65
CA GLN A 189 4.83 3.31 9.08
C GLN A 189 5.77 2.43 9.89
N ASN A 190 6.40 1.45 9.26
CA ASN A 190 7.38 0.60 9.89
C ASN A 190 8.83 1.11 9.76
N CYS A 191 8.98 2.40 9.43
CA CYS A 191 10.27 3.08 9.47
C CYS A 191 10.33 4.03 10.68
N THR A 192 11.47 4.01 11.36
CA THR A 192 11.84 5.05 12.33
C THR A 192 12.02 6.39 11.62
N TYR A 193 11.94 7.49 12.37
CA TYR A 193 12.25 8.84 11.86
C TYR A 193 13.62 8.91 11.17
N MET A 194 14.64 8.25 11.72
CA MET A 194 15.99 8.22 11.15
C MET A 194 16.06 7.49 9.82
N GLN A 195 15.31 6.38 9.66
CA GLN A 195 15.21 5.66 8.39
C GLN A 195 14.47 6.48 7.33
N LEU A 196 13.34 7.11 7.69
CA LEU A 196 12.62 8.00 6.79
C LEU A 196 13.52 9.17 6.33
N LYS A 197 14.19 9.85 7.25
CA LYS A 197 15.14 10.91 6.91
C LYS A 197 16.26 10.40 5.99
N MET A 198 16.79 9.21 6.25
CA MET A 198 17.79 8.60 5.38
C MET A 198 17.25 8.40 3.95
N LEU A 199 16.05 7.81 3.82
CA LEU A 199 15.40 7.54 2.53
C LEU A 199 15.07 8.81 1.76
N LEU A 200 14.41 9.78 2.41
CA LEU A 200 13.95 11.02 1.79
C LEU A 200 15.12 11.85 1.24
N THR A 201 16.27 11.80 1.91
CA THR A 201 17.50 12.47 1.43
C THR A 201 18.22 11.73 0.30
N ARG A 202 17.71 10.58 -0.18
CA ARG A 202 18.25 9.88 -1.36
C ARG A 202 17.62 10.39 -2.66
N LEU A 203 16.53 11.18 -2.61
CA LEU A 203 15.87 11.72 -3.79
C LEU A 203 16.84 12.57 -4.62
N GLY A 204 17.06 12.17 -5.88
CA GLY A 204 17.94 12.86 -6.82
C GLY A 204 17.19 13.65 -7.89
N TRP A 205 17.94 14.13 -8.89
CA TRP A 205 17.39 14.88 -10.02
C TRP A 205 16.50 14.01 -10.90
N HIS A 206 15.53 14.66 -11.56
CA HIS A 206 14.55 14.03 -12.47
C HIS A 206 13.92 12.76 -11.88
N SER A 207 13.59 12.82 -10.60
CA SER A 207 13.07 11.67 -9.86
C SER A 207 11.82 12.06 -9.10
N THR A 208 10.97 11.06 -8.92
CA THR A 208 9.75 11.14 -8.12
C THR A 208 9.82 10.08 -7.04
N MET A 209 9.49 10.43 -5.81
CA MET A 209 9.42 9.52 -4.68
C MET A 209 8.01 9.53 -4.10
N VAL A 210 7.42 8.36 -3.95
CA VAL A 210 6.13 8.16 -3.29
C VAL A 210 6.35 7.30 -2.06
N VAL A 211 5.98 7.83 -0.90
CA VAL A 211 6.06 7.13 0.38
C VAL A 211 4.65 6.74 0.79
N THR A 212 4.38 5.44 0.86
CA THR A 212 3.07 4.87 1.20
C THR A 212 3.10 4.26 2.59
N GLY A 213 2.04 4.47 3.37
CA GLY A 213 1.93 3.84 4.69
C GLY A 213 0.62 4.18 5.41
N ASP A 214 0.39 3.52 6.52
CA ASP A 214 -0.71 3.83 7.44
C ASP A 214 -0.14 4.16 8.83
N PRO A 215 -0.14 5.44 9.25
CA PRO A 215 0.38 5.83 10.56
C PRO A 215 -0.26 5.07 11.74
N ASN A 216 -1.46 4.53 11.58
CA ASN A 216 -2.18 3.81 12.63
C ASN A 216 -1.90 2.30 12.65
N GLN A 217 -1.15 1.75 11.67
CA GLN A 217 -0.86 0.31 11.54
C GLN A 217 0.64 0.01 11.61
N SER A 218 1.34 0.69 12.51
CA SER A 218 2.77 0.41 12.76
C SER A 218 2.95 -0.91 13.50
N ASP A 219 3.78 -1.79 12.94
CA ASP A 219 4.25 -3.03 13.56
C ASP A 219 5.40 -2.80 14.56
N LEU A 220 5.95 -1.57 14.62
CA LEU A 220 6.95 -1.17 15.60
C LEU A 220 6.32 -0.90 16.97
N LEU A 221 7.15 -0.89 18.02
CA LEU A 221 6.71 -0.49 19.35
C LEU A 221 6.08 0.93 19.32
N PRO A 222 5.10 1.21 20.20
CA PRO A 222 4.44 2.51 20.24
C PRO A 222 5.41 3.68 20.32
N GLY A 223 5.20 4.69 19.48
CA GLY A 223 6.01 5.92 19.43
C GLY A 223 7.35 5.80 18.68
N ILE A 224 7.68 4.66 18.08
CA ILE A 224 8.92 4.51 17.30
C ILE A 224 8.75 4.93 15.83
N SER A 225 7.58 4.70 15.24
CA SER A 225 7.29 5.08 13.86
C SER A 225 7.50 6.59 13.66
N GLY A 226 8.21 6.96 12.59
CA GLY A 226 8.40 8.37 12.24
C GLY A 226 7.38 8.90 11.24
N LEU A 227 6.45 8.08 10.74
CA LEU A 227 5.65 8.43 9.56
C LEU A 227 4.71 9.61 9.81
N ALA A 228 3.96 9.59 10.91
CA ALA A 228 3.04 10.67 11.28
C ALA A 228 3.78 12.01 11.43
N ASP A 229 4.83 12.01 12.26
CA ASP A 229 5.64 13.20 12.51
C ASP A 229 6.26 13.81 11.25
N VAL A 230 6.76 12.96 10.34
CA VAL A 230 7.34 13.43 9.07
C VAL A 230 6.27 14.01 8.17
N ALA A 231 5.11 13.35 8.06
CA ALA A 231 4.00 13.83 7.26
C ALA A 231 3.50 15.19 7.72
N ASP A 232 3.26 15.37 9.02
CA ASP A 232 2.77 16.62 9.60
C ASP A 232 3.75 17.78 9.35
N ARG A 233 5.06 17.51 9.44
CA ARG A 233 6.10 18.51 9.10
C ARG A 233 6.11 18.86 7.62
N PHE A 234 5.78 17.91 6.75
CA PHE A 234 5.80 18.10 5.29
C PHE A 234 4.58 18.84 4.76
N GLU A 235 3.49 18.96 5.52
CA GLU A 235 2.35 19.81 5.16
C GLU A 235 2.75 21.29 5.01
N ALA A 236 3.78 21.74 5.71
CA ALA A 236 4.30 23.11 5.59
C ALA A 236 5.16 23.34 4.33
N VAL A 237 5.51 22.30 3.58
CA VAL A 237 6.43 22.38 2.43
C VAL A 237 5.64 22.29 1.12
N SER A 238 5.49 23.43 0.43
CA SER A 238 4.64 23.58 -0.77
C SER A 238 4.94 22.62 -1.95
N ASN A 239 6.17 22.13 -2.04
CA ASN A 239 6.60 21.21 -3.10
C ASN A 239 6.47 19.73 -2.74
N ILE A 240 5.98 19.42 -1.55
CA ILE A 240 5.65 18.06 -1.11
C ILE A 240 4.12 17.95 -1.05
N ALA A 241 3.56 16.87 -1.59
CA ALA A 241 2.15 16.56 -1.37
C ALA A 241 2.01 15.58 -0.21
N VAL A 242 1.09 15.86 0.70
CA VAL A 242 0.65 14.92 1.74
C VAL A 242 -0.81 14.59 1.46
N VAL A 243 -1.05 13.40 0.90
CA VAL A 243 -2.39 12.93 0.54
C VAL A 243 -2.86 11.94 1.61
N ARG A 244 -3.98 12.26 2.26
CA ARG A 244 -4.58 11.46 3.34
C ARG A 244 -5.84 10.77 2.83
N LEU A 245 -5.71 9.49 2.47
CA LEU A 245 -6.81 8.60 2.12
C LEU A 245 -7.55 8.17 3.38
N ALA A 246 -8.86 8.01 3.27
CA ALA A 246 -9.73 7.60 4.37
C ALA A 246 -10.48 6.30 4.04
N ASP A 247 -11.26 5.79 5.00
CA ASP A 247 -12.04 4.56 4.83
C ASP A 247 -12.98 4.61 3.61
N ARG A 248 -13.48 5.81 3.27
CA ARG A 248 -14.31 6.05 2.08
C ARG A 248 -13.60 5.79 0.75
N ASP A 249 -12.27 5.74 0.76
CA ASP A 249 -11.41 5.49 -0.40
C ASP A 249 -11.02 4.01 -0.52
N ILE A 250 -11.43 3.16 0.43
CA ILE A 250 -11.21 1.73 0.39
C ILE A 250 -12.05 1.13 -0.74
N VAL A 251 -11.38 0.43 -1.64
CA VAL A 251 -12.04 -0.31 -2.72
C VAL A 251 -11.71 -1.78 -2.59
N ARG A 252 -12.68 -2.57 -2.15
CA ARG A 252 -12.57 -4.02 -1.98
C ARG A 252 -13.71 -4.71 -2.71
N HIS A 253 -13.52 -6.00 -2.96
CA HIS A 253 -14.60 -6.85 -3.46
C HIS A 253 -15.81 -6.78 -2.50
N PRO A 254 -17.06 -6.68 -3.00
CA PRO A 254 -18.24 -6.52 -2.14
C PRO A 254 -18.34 -7.57 -1.01
N LEU A 255 -18.02 -8.83 -1.32
CA LEU A 255 -17.98 -9.89 -0.32
C LEU A 255 -17.00 -9.62 0.84
N VAL A 256 -15.83 -9.04 0.57
CA VAL A 256 -14.86 -8.71 1.63
C VAL A 256 -15.40 -7.61 2.52
N ALA A 257 -16.11 -6.62 1.95
CA ALA A 257 -16.76 -5.58 2.74
C ALA A 257 -17.87 -6.14 3.63
N GLU A 258 -18.65 -7.12 3.14
CA GLU A 258 -19.67 -7.80 3.94
C GLU A 258 -19.06 -8.66 5.06
N MET A 259 -17.97 -9.39 4.77
CA MET A 259 -17.28 -10.20 5.77
C MET A 259 -16.67 -9.35 6.89
N LEU A 260 -16.08 -8.20 6.56
CA LEU A 260 -15.47 -7.31 7.56
C LEU A 260 -16.49 -6.69 8.54
N GLY A 261 -17.77 -6.65 8.20
CA GLY A 261 -18.82 -6.21 9.15
C GLY A 261 -19.24 -7.30 10.14
N VAL A 262 -18.79 -8.54 9.95
CA VAL A 262 -19.18 -9.71 10.76
C VAL A 262 -17.98 -10.33 11.49
N LEU A 263 -16.76 -10.07 11.02
CA LEU A 263 -15.49 -10.52 11.61
C LEU A 263 -14.91 -9.50 12.58
#